data_AF-A0AAV6I0Q1-F1
#
_entry.id   AF-A0AAV6I0Q1-F1
#
_cell.length_a   1.000
_cell.length_b   1.000
_cell.length_c   1.000
_cell.angle_alpha   90.00
_cell.angle_beta   90.00
_cell.angle_gamma   90.00
#
_symmetry.space_group_name_H-M   'P 1'
#
loop_
_entity.id
_entity.type
_entity.pdbx_description
1 polymer ?
#
loop_
_entity_poly.entity_id
_entity_poly.type
_entity_poly.pdbx_seq_one_letter_code
_entity_poly.pdbx_strand_id
1 'polypeptide(L)'
;MELGLRARNVLFAKKISFVNAVFSLAMKYNYPTNEALQIAGLDPRILNFHLTPGIGFRGPNFKRDLDYLSYLAKQQGCQLQAQFFNQINVLNSTRMVEVVTWIKEGRVAIRDRVIVVLGVSYKNGTGDIKESQAIEICKLLLKQGAILRLFDPNVQEGAVRLALGARMRN
;
A
#
# COMPACT_ATOMS: atom_id res chain seq x y z
N MET A 1 24.68 3.85 -14.31
CA MET A 1 24.52 4.03 -12.86
C MET A 1 23.08 4.34 -12.47
N GLU A 2 22.42 5.33 -13.10
CA GLU A 2 21.04 5.73 -12.77
C GLU A 2 20.00 4.62 -12.94
N LEU A 3 20.04 3.87 -14.06
CA LEU A 3 19.13 2.74 -14.31
C LEU A 3 19.21 1.68 -13.19
N GLY A 4 20.40 1.40 -12.67
CA GLY A 4 20.61 0.41 -11.60
C GLY A 4 19.98 0.84 -10.27
N LEU A 5 20.08 2.12 -9.91
CA LEU A 5 19.45 2.66 -8.70
C LEU A 5 17.92 2.55 -8.77
N ARG A 6 17.34 2.87 -9.93
CA ARG A 6 15.90 2.74 -10.17
C ARG A 6 15.46 1.28 -10.20
N ALA A 7 16.23 0.41 -10.84
CA ALA A 7 15.97 -1.03 -10.87
C ALA A 7 15.92 -1.64 -9.47
N ARG A 8 16.82 -1.24 -8.56
CA ARG A 8 16.78 -1.67 -7.16
C ARG A 8 15.47 -1.29 -6.47
N ASN A 9 15.03 -0.04 -6.61
CA ASN A 9 13.78 0.45 -6.00
C ASN A 9 12.55 -0.26 -6.60
N VAL A 10 12.55 -0.46 -7.92
CA VAL A 10 11.49 -1.18 -8.64
C VAL A 10 11.44 -2.65 -8.25
N LEU A 11 12.58 -3.31 -8.04
CA LEU A 11 12.63 -4.69 -7.57
C LEU A 11 12.01 -4.83 -6.18
N PHE A 12 12.27 -3.86 -5.30
CA PHE A 12 11.64 -3.80 -3.98
C PHE A 12 10.12 -3.59 -4.07
N ALA A 13 9.69 -2.62 -4.87
CA ALA A 13 8.27 -2.34 -5.11
C ALA A 13 7.54 -3.56 -5.70
N LYS A 14 8.16 -4.23 -6.68
CA LYS A 14 7.68 -5.49 -7.27
C LYS A 14 7.47 -6.55 -6.19
N LYS A 15 8.43 -6.72 -5.27
CA LYS A 15 8.33 -7.71 -4.19
C LYS A 15 7.14 -7.43 -3.29
N ILE A 16 6.95 -6.19 -2.85
CA ILE A 16 5.79 -5.80 -2.04
C ILE A 16 4.48 -6.07 -2.78
N SER A 17 4.38 -5.66 -4.06
CA SER A 17 3.19 -5.91 -4.87
C SER A 17 2.91 -7.40 -5.06
N PHE A 18 3.94 -8.22 -5.26
CA PHE A 18 3.79 -9.68 -5.38
C PHE A 18 3.23 -10.30 -4.10
N VAL A 19 3.83 -9.98 -2.95
CA VAL A 19 3.38 -10.46 -1.63
C VAL A 19 1.91 -10.08 -1.38
N ASN A 20 1.53 -8.84 -1.69
CA ASN A 20 0.15 -8.39 -1.54
C ASN A 20 -0.82 -9.08 -2.50
N ALA A 21 -0.41 -9.33 -3.75
CA ALA A 21 -1.23 -10.03 -4.73
C ALA A 21 -1.49 -11.49 -4.31
N VAL A 22 -0.46 -12.19 -3.85
CA VAL A 22 -0.59 -13.54 -3.28
C VAL A 22 -1.53 -13.52 -2.07
N PHE A 23 -1.45 -12.50 -1.22
CA PHE A 23 -2.37 -12.37 -0.08
C PHE A 23 -3.82 -12.21 -0.51
N SER A 24 -4.11 -11.34 -1.49
CA SER A 24 -5.47 -11.18 -1.99
C SER A 24 -6.03 -12.46 -2.60
N LEU A 25 -5.19 -13.26 -3.26
CA LEU A 25 -5.59 -14.56 -3.79
C LEU A 25 -5.85 -15.57 -2.66
N ALA A 26 -4.93 -15.71 -1.72
CA ALA A 26 -5.06 -16.63 -0.59
C ALA A 26 -6.33 -16.36 0.24
N MET A 27 -6.65 -15.10 0.50
CA MET A 27 -7.91 -14.69 1.15
C MET A 27 -9.14 -15.21 0.41
N LYS A 28 -9.18 -15.12 -0.93
CA LYS A 28 -10.29 -15.64 -1.75
C LYS A 28 -10.40 -17.16 -1.73
N TYR A 29 -9.28 -17.85 -1.59
CA TYR A 29 -9.23 -19.31 -1.47
C TYR A 29 -9.44 -19.82 -0.04
N ASN A 30 -9.66 -18.93 0.94
CA ASN A 30 -9.68 -19.27 2.38
C ASN A 30 -8.41 -20.03 2.81
N TYR A 31 -7.27 -19.73 2.18
CA TYR A 31 -5.98 -20.35 2.49
C TYR A 31 -5.19 -19.48 3.48
N PRO A 32 -4.49 -20.06 4.47
CA PRO A 32 -3.66 -19.31 5.40
C PRO A 32 -2.51 -18.60 4.66
N THR A 33 -2.65 -17.30 4.43
CA THR A 33 -1.65 -16.58 3.61
C THR A 33 -0.25 -16.58 4.21
N ASN A 34 -0.15 -16.54 5.54
CA ASN A 34 1.15 -16.59 6.21
C ASN A 34 1.92 -17.87 5.82
N GLU A 35 1.23 -19.00 5.63
CA GLU A 35 1.86 -20.25 5.19
C GLU A 35 2.34 -20.15 3.75
N ALA A 36 1.53 -19.60 2.83
CA ALA A 36 1.89 -19.48 1.41
C ALA A 36 3.20 -18.70 1.21
N LEU A 37 3.37 -17.59 1.94
CA LEU A 37 4.54 -16.74 1.83
C LEU A 37 5.74 -17.28 2.63
N GLN A 38 5.48 -17.95 3.75
CA GLN A 38 6.53 -18.64 4.51
C GLN A 38 7.17 -19.75 3.68
N ILE A 39 6.37 -20.58 3.00
CA ILE A 39 6.88 -21.65 2.13
C ILE A 39 7.79 -21.07 1.04
N ALA A 40 7.38 -19.97 0.40
CA ALA A 40 8.23 -19.29 -0.58
C ALA A 40 9.53 -18.77 0.04
N GLY A 41 9.48 -18.27 1.29
CA GLY A 41 10.66 -17.80 2.03
C GLY A 41 11.61 -18.88 2.53
N LEU A 42 11.23 -20.17 2.48
CA LEU A 42 12.12 -21.29 2.79
C LEU A 42 13.15 -21.55 1.69
N ASP A 43 12.88 -21.10 0.46
CA ASP A 43 13.82 -21.22 -0.64
C ASP A 43 14.98 -20.20 -0.47
N PRO A 44 16.24 -20.64 -0.35
CA PRO A 44 17.37 -19.75 -0.10
C PRO A 44 17.63 -18.74 -1.23
N ARG A 45 17.08 -18.96 -2.43
CA ARG A 45 17.15 -18.01 -3.54
C ARG A 45 16.22 -16.81 -3.35
N ILE A 46 15.24 -16.94 -2.44
CA ILE A 46 14.26 -15.91 -2.10
C ILE A 46 14.67 -15.31 -0.76
N LEU A 47 15.18 -14.07 -0.76
CA LEU A 47 15.47 -13.37 0.48
C LEU A 47 14.21 -13.27 1.36
N ASN A 48 14.27 -13.74 2.61
CA ASN A 48 13.10 -13.80 3.50
C ASN A 48 12.69 -12.43 4.11
N PHE A 49 13.34 -11.33 3.72
CA PHE A 49 12.96 -9.99 4.16
C PHE A 49 11.78 -9.44 3.35
N HIS A 50 10.84 -8.74 3.98
CA HIS A 50 9.69 -8.10 3.31
C HIS A 50 8.74 -9.09 2.61
N LEU A 51 8.50 -10.25 3.22
CA LEU A 51 7.47 -11.20 2.83
C LEU A 51 6.17 -11.04 3.64
N THR A 52 6.05 -9.97 4.42
CA THR A 52 4.83 -9.66 5.16
C THR A 52 3.89 -8.80 4.29
N PRO A 53 2.65 -9.22 4.07
CA PRO A 53 1.62 -8.43 3.40
C PRO A 53 1.34 -7.13 4.14
N GLY A 54 0.97 -6.09 3.40
CA GLY A 54 0.62 -4.81 3.98
C GLY A 54 -0.42 -4.06 3.16
N ILE A 55 -0.56 -2.77 3.47
CA ILE A 55 -1.47 -1.87 2.75
C ILE A 55 -0.89 -1.38 1.42
N GLY A 56 0.37 -1.72 1.12
CA GLY A 56 1.12 -1.43 -0.10
C GLY A 56 2.41 -0.64 0.17
N PHE A 57 3.11 -0.23 -0.89
CA PHE A 57 4.31 0.61 -0.78
C PHE A 57 3.98 2.09 -0.98
N ARG A 58 4.80 2.95 -0.36
CA ARG A 58 4.76 4.42 -0.46
C ARG A 58 6.13 5.06 -0.40
N GLY A 59 6.16 6.36 -0.65
CA GLY A 59 7.35 7.16 -0.78
C GLY A 59 7.59 7.55 -2.25
N PRO A 60 8.14 8.75 -2.50
CA PRO A 60 8.16 9.35 -3.84
C PRO A 60 9.09 8.62 -4.80
N ASN A 61 9.90 7.70 -4.30
CA ASN A 61 10.91 7.00 -5.09
C ASN A 61 10.32 5.83 -5.87
N PHE A 62 9.47 5.00 -5.24
CA PHE A 62 8.98 3.77 -5.90
C PHE A 62 8.10 4.06 -7.10
N LYS A 63 7.06 4.89 -6.92
CA LYS A 63 6.14 5.22 -8.02
C LYS A 63 6.88 5.94 -9.14
N ARG A 64 7.71 6.93 -8.81
CA ARG A 64 8.51 7.69 -9.78
C ARG A 64 9.45 6.81 -10.58
N ASP A 65 10.11 5.85 -9.94
CA ASP A 65 11.02 4.94 -10.64
C ASP A 65 10.26 3.95 -11.53
N LEU A 66 9.10 3.44 -11.09
CA LEU A 66 8.21 2.63 -11.93
C LEU A 66 7.69 3.42 -13.14
N ASP A 67 7.23 4.65 -12.94
CA ASP A 67 6.73 5.52 -14.01
C ASP A 67 7.85 5.84 -15.01
N TYR A 68 9.06 6.13 -14.51
CA TYR A 68 10.23 6.39 -15.33
C TYR A 68 10.62 5.17 -16.17
N LEU A 69 10.69 3.97 -15.58
CA LEU A 69 11.01 2.75 -16.34
C LEU A 69 9.91 2.41 -17.36
N SER A 70 8.63 2.64 -17.01
CA SER A 70 7.52 2.46 -17.95
C SER A 70 7.64 3.44 -19.13
N TYR A 71 7.94 4.71 -18.87
CA TYR A 71 8.17 5.73 -19.89
C TYR A 71 9.35 5.36 -20.79
N LEU A 72 10.50 5.01 -20.21
CA LEU A 72 11.70 4.64 -20.96
C LEU A 72 11.44 3.42 -21.86
N ALA A 73 10.74 2.40 -21.34
CA ALA A 73 10.37 1.23 -22.12
C ALA A 73 9.47 1.59 -23.32
N LYS A 74 8.50 2.50 -23.15
CA LYS A 74 7.67 2.99 -24.26
C LYS A 74 8.49 3.71 -25.32
N GLN A 75 9.43 4.55 -24.92
CA GLN A 75 10.32 5.28 -25.84
C GLN A 75 11.17 4.34 -26.70
N GLN A 76 11.49 3.14 -26.18
CA GLN A 76 12.25 2.12 -26.88
C GLN A 76 11.39 1.09 -27.63
N GLY A 77 10.06 1.28 -27.70
CA GLY A 77 9.15 0.33 -28.32
C GLY A 77 8.90 -0.96 -27.52
N CYS A 78 9.41 -1.05 -26.29
CA CYS A 78 9.29 -2.21 -25.39
C CYS A 78 7.96 -2.20 -24.63
N GLN A 79 6.85 -2.45 -25.34
CA GLN A 79 5.51 -2.31 -24.76
C GLN A 79 5.21 -3.28 -23.60
N LEU A 80 5.69 -4.54 -23.68
CA LEU A 80 5.47 -5.52 -22.62
C LEU A 80 6.15 -5.12 -21.31
N GLN A 81 7.37 -4.57 -21.40
CA GLN A 81 8.13 -4.08 -20.25
C GLN A 81 7.45 -2.83 -19.66
N ALA A 82 6.97 -1.93 -20.52
CA ALA A 82 6.21 -0.76 -20.08
C ALA A 82 4.94 -1.14 -19.30
N GLN A 83 4.20 -2.13 -19.81
CA GLN A 83 3.02 -2.69 -19.16
C GLN A 83 3.37 -3.36 -17.83
N PHE A 84 4.46 -4.14 -17.78
CA PHE A 84 4.94 -4.78 -16.56
C PHE A 84 5.18 -3.76 -15.42
N PHE A 85 5.93 -2.68 -15.69
CA PHE A 85 6.17 -1.64 -14.68
C PHE A 85 4.89 -0.92 -14.27
N ASN A 86 4.00 -0.63 -15.23
CA ASN A 86 2.71 -0.01 -14.93
C ASN A 86 1.82 -0.91 -14.06
N GLN A 87 1.80 -2.21 -14.31
CA GLN A 87 0.97 -3.16 -13.58
C GLN A 87 1.32 -3.23 -12.10
N ILE A 88 2.60 -3.06 -11.76
CA ILE A 88 3.05 -2.98 -10.35
C ILE A 88 2.40 -1.79 -9.64
N ASN A 89 2.32 -0.63 -10.31
CA ASN A 89 1.64 0.56 -9.81
C ASN A 89 0.13 0.35 -9.69
N VAL A 90 -0.50 -0.25 -10.70
CA VAL A 90 -1.94 -0.56 -10.69
C VAL A 90 -2.29 -1.43 -9.48
N LEU A 91 -1.59 -2.56 -9.28
CA LEU A 91 -1.81 -3.45 -8.13
C LEU A 91 -1.63 -2.74 -6.79
N ASN A 92 -0.62 -1.87 -6.66
CA ASN A 92 -0.41 -1.11 -5.42
C ASN A 92 -1.51 -0.06 -5.18
N SER A 93 -2.08 0.50 -6.26
CA SER A 93 -3.15 1.50 -6.17
C SER A 93 -4.51 0.87 -5.80
N THR A 94 -4.80 -0.35 -6.26
CA THR A 94 -6.06 -1.04 -5.92
C THR A 94 -6.08 -1.54 -4.48
N ARG A 95 -4.90 -1.70 -3.86
CA ARG A 95 -4.75 -2.27 -2.51
C ARG A 95 -5.55 -1.56 -1.42
N MET A 96 -5.62 -0.22 -1.45
CA MET A 96 -6.39 0.55 -0.46
C MET A 96 -7.90 0.28 -0.57
N VAL A 97 -8.39 0.01 -1.78
CA VAL A 97 -9.79 -0.35 -2.01
C VAL A 97 -10.07 -1.76 -1.46
N GLU A 98 -9.16 -2.70 -1.69
CA GLU A 98 -9.27 -4.07 -1.13
C GLU A 98 -9.36 -4.03 0.40
N VAL A 99 -8.50 -3.26 1.07
CA VAL A 99 -8.50 -3.11 2.53
C VAL A 99 -9.85 -2.60 3.04
N VAL A 100 -10.41 -1.58 2.39
CA VAL A 100 -11.73 -1.03 2.76
C VAL A 100 -12.84 -2.05 2.51
N THR A 101 -12.74 -2.85 1.44
CA THR A 101 -13.68 -3.93 1.17
C THR A 101 -13.63 -5.01 2.25
N TRP A 102 -12.45 -5.43 2.71
CA TRP A 102 -12.35 -6.42 3.79
C TRP A 102 -12.96 -5.93 5.10
N ILE A 103 -12.81 -4.64 5.42
CA ILE A 103 -13.47 -4.04 6.59
C ILE A 103 -15.00 -4.19 6.49
N LYS A 104 -15.58 -4.05 5.29
CA LYS A 104 -17.02 -4.28 5.06
C LYS A 104 -17.41 -5.75 5.19
N GLU A 105 -16.60 -6.64 4.61
CA GLU A 105 -16.85 -8.07 4.60
C GLU A 105 -16.77 -8.70 5.99
N GLY A 106 -16.03 -8.08 6.92
CA GLY A 106 -16.03 -8.40 8.35
C GLY A 106 -17.37 -8.18 9.07
N ARG A 107 -18.46 -7.93 8.34
CA ARG A 107 -19.85 -7.75 8.82
C ARG A 107 -20.05 -6.57 9.77
N VAL A 108 -19.18 -5.57 9.69
CA VAL A 108 -19.34 -4.31 10.44
C VAL A 108 -19.87 -3.24 9.49
N ALA A 109 -21.07 -2.74 9.76
CA ALA A 109 -21.59 -1.57 9.07
C ALA A 109 -20.66 -0.37 9.34
N ILE A 110 -20.09 0.26 8.30
CA ILE A 110 -19.10 1.32 8.46
C ILE A 110 -19.72 2.66 8.87
N ARG A 111 -20.94 2.94 8.40
CA ARG A 111 -21.63 4.20 8.64
C ARG A 111 -21.87 4.42 10.14
N ASP A 112 -21.58 5.63 10.61
CA ASP A 112 -21.74 6.09 12.01
C ASP A 112 -20.95 5.28 13.05
N ARG A 113 -20.01 4.42 12.62
CA ARG A 113 -19.12 3.69 13.52
C ARG A 113 -17.83 4.45 13.78
N VAL A 114 -17.35 4.33 15.01
CA VAL A 114 -16.02 4.79 15.40
C VAL A 114 -14.99 3.74 14.98
N ILE A 115 -14.05 4.13 14.12
CA ILE A 115 -12.91 3.32 13.70
C ILE A 115 -11.63 4.00 14.21
N VAL A 116 -10.85 3.26 15.00
CA VAL A 116 -9.55 3.71 15.47
C VAL A 116 -8.48 3.32 14.45
N VAL A 117 -7.65 4.28 14.04
CA VAL A 117 -6.55 4.09 13.11
C VAL A 117 -5.24 4.35 13.85
N LEU A 118 -4.42 3.32 13.96
CA LEU A 118 -3.10 3.37 14.61
C LEU A 118 -2.02 3.43 13.52
N GLY A 119 -1.32 4.57 13.45
CA GLY A 119 -0.32 4.87 12.42
C GLY A 119 -0.93 5.56 11.20
N VAL A 120 -0.46 6.76 10.89
CA VAL A 120 -0.88 7.54 9.72
C VAL A 120 0.27 8.08 8.89
N SER A 121 1.50 8.01 9.39
CA SER A 121 2.72 8.24 8.63
C SER A 121 2.87 7.23 7.47
N TYR A 122 3.61 7.61 6.42
CA TYR A 122 3.81 6.69 5.29
C TYR A 122 4.79 5.55 5.59
N LYS A 123 5.60 5.67 6.66
CA LYS A 123 6.52 4.65 7.17
C LYS A 123 6.83 4.92 8.65
N ASN A 124 7.41 3.94 9.34
CA ASN A 124 7.83 4.10 10.73
C ASN A 124 8.89 5.22 10.91
N GLY A 125 8.83 5.92 12.04
CA GLY A 125 9.84 6.89 12.48
C GLY A 125 9.80 8.25 11.77
N THR A 126 8.70 8.60 11.10
CA THR A 126 8.54 9.90 10.45
C THR A 126 7.16 10.48 10.66
N GLY A 127 7.06 11.82 10.70
CA GLY A 127 5.80 12.56 10.76
C GLY A 127 5.19 12.88 9.40
N ASP A 128 5.78 12.43 8.30
CA ASP A 128 5.30 12.77 6.95
C ASP A 128 4.10 11.88 6.54
N ILE A 129 3.04 12.55 6.07
CA ILE A 129 1.77 11.95 5.66
C ILE A 129 1.40 12.19 4.19
N LYS A 130 2.20 12.95 3.42
CA LYS A 130 1.82 13.43 2.07
C LYS A 130 1.43 12.32 1.10
N GLU A 131 2.07 11.16 1.22
CA GLU A 131 1.80 9.99 0.38
C GLU A 131 1.29 8.80 1.20
N SER A 132 0.76 9.02 2.40
CA SER A 132 0.37 7.92 3.28
C SER A 132 -0.84 7.12 2.75
N GLN A 133 -0.68 5.79 2.70
CA GLN A 133 -1.81 4.89 2.41
C GLN A 133 -2.86 4.91 3.51
N ALA A 134 -2.43 5.05 4.76
CA ALA A 134 -3.36 5.14 5.88
C ALA A 134 -4.28 6.35 5.69
N ILE A 135 -3.75 7.51 5.28
CA ILE A 135 -4.55 8.70 4.98
C ILE A 135 -5.55 8.45 3.85
N GLU A 136 -5.15 7.79 2.76
CA GLU A 136 -6.08 7.48 1.66
C GLU A 136 -7.17 6.48 2.08
N ILE A 137 -6.84 5.47 2.87
CA ILE A 137 -7.82 4.55 3.47
C ILE A 137 -8.79 5.33 4.36
N CYS A 138 -8.29 6.26 5.18
CA CYS A 138 -9.10 7.11 6.04
C CYS A 138 -10.08 7.96 5.22
N LYS A 139 -9.65 8.56 4.11
CA LYS A 139 -10.54 9.28 3.20
C LYS A 139 -11.65 8.38 2.64
N LEU A 140 -11.34 7.13 2.28
CA LEU A 140 -12.33 6.17 1.80
C LEU A 140 -13.34 5.77 2.89
N LEU A 141 -12.88 5.59 4.14
CA LEU A 141 -13.76 5.29 5.29
C LEU A 141 -14.66 6.48 5.63
N LEU A 142 -14.12 7.71 5.64
CA LEU A 142 -14.90 8.94 5.86
C LEU A 142 -15.98 9.14 4.78
N LYS A 143 -15.66 8.82 3.52
CA LYS A 143 -16.65 8.84 2.42
C LYS A 143 -17.80 7.86 2.63
N GLN A 144 -17.60 6.82 3.45
CA GLN A 144 -18.62 5.83 3.81
C GLN A 144 -19.33 6.16 5.12
N GLY A 145 -19.06 7.33 5.71
CA GLY A 145 -19.71 7.80 6.93
C GLY A 145 -19.09 7.26 8.22
N ALA A 146 -17.88 6.70 8.18
CA ALA A 146 -17.16 6.35 9.39
C ALA A 146 -16.81 7.60 10.22
N ILE A 147 -16.71 7.44 11.53
CA ILE A 147 -16.13 8.39 12.47
C ILE A 147 -14.71 7.89 12.77
N LEU A 148 -13.68 8.67 12.46
CA LEU A 148 -12.29 8.23 12.65
C LEU A 148 -11.67 8.83 13.90
N ARG A 149 -10.93 8.01 14.64
CA ARG A 149 -9.99 8.43 15.68
C ARG A 149 -8.60 7.96 15.28
N LEU A 150 -7.65 8.88 15.13
CA LEU A 150 -6.32 8.55 14.61
C LEU A 150 -5.25 8.81 15.67
N PHE A 151 -4.27 7.94 15.72
CA PHE A 151 -3.11 8.11 16.58
C PHE A 151 -1.84 7.67 15.85
N ASP A 152 -0.83 8.53 15.83
CA ASP A 152 0.53 8.20 15.39
C ASP A 152 1.51 9.02 16.23
N PRO A 153 2.48 8.40 16.92
CA PRO A 153 3.37 9.10 17.84
C PRO A 153 4.29 10.13 17.15
N ASN A 154 4.47 10.04 15.83
CA ASN A 154 5.38 10.91 15.09
C ASN A 154 4.65 12.01 14.30
N VAL A 155 3.32 11.97 14.22
CA VAL A 155 2.53 12.87 13.37
C VAL A 155 1.74 13.84 14.23
N GLN A 156 1.88 15.14 13.91
CA GLN A 156 1.08 16.17 14.58
C GLN A 156 -0.39 16.10 14.17
N GLU A 157 -1.29 16.18 15.14
CA GLU A 157 -2.74 16.07 14.92
C GLU A 157 -3.27 17.10 13.89
N GLY A 158 -2.74 18.32 13.92
CA GLY A 158 -3.12 19.37 12.97
C GLY A 158 -2.87 19.00 11.50
N ALA A 159 -1.77 18.27 11.22
CA ALA A 159 -1.47 17.80 9.87
C ALA A 159 -2.51 16.78 9.38
N VAL A 160 -2.95 15.88 10.26
CA VAL A 160 -3.97 14.88 9.95
C VAL A 160 -5.33 15.54 9.68
N ARG A 161 -5.72 16.50 10.53
CA ARG A 161 -6.96 17.26 10.36
C ARG A 161 -7.00 18.00 9.02
N LEU A 162 -5.89 18.62 8.64
CA LEU A 162 -5.77 19.30 7.35
C LEU A 162 -5.86 18.31 6.17
N ALA A 163 -5.22 17.15 6.28
CA ALA A 163 -5.22 16.13 5.22
C ALA A 163 -6.59 15.44 5.02
N LEU A 164 -7.40 15.30 6.07
CA LEU A 164 -8.70 14.62 6.04
C LEU A 164 -9.90 15.58 5.94
N GLY A 165 -9.68 16.88 6.14
CA GLY A 165 -10.74 17.88 6.25
C GLY A 165 -11.48 17.82 7.60
N ALA A 166 -12.31 18.82 7.88
CA ALA A 166 -12.95 19.07 9.19
C ALA A 166 -14.02 18.03 9.64
N ARG A 167 -13.98 16.78 9.14
CA ARG A 167 -14.90 15.68 9.52
C ARG A 167 -14.40 14.80 10.67
N MET A 168 -13.31 15.20 11.32
CA MET A 168 -12.79 14.54 12.52
C MET A 168 -13.61 15.02 13.73
N ARG A 169 -14.26 14.10 14.47
CA ARG A 169 -14.88 14.42 15.77
C ARG A 169 -13.89 14.03 16.88
N ASN A 170 -13.69 14.94 17.84
CA ASN A 170 -12.89 14.70 19.05
C ASN A 170 -13.39 13.46 19.82
#